data_AF-A0A3D5X8M4-F1
#
_entry.id   AF-A0A3D5X8M4-F1
#
_cell.length_a   1.000
_cell.length_b   1.000
_cell.length_c   1.000
_cell.angle_alpha   90.00
_cell.angle_beta   90.00
_cell.angle_gamma   90.00
#
_symmetry.space_group_name_H-M   'P 1'
#
loop_
_entity.id
_entity.type
_entity.pdbx_description
1 polymer ?
#
loop_
_entity_poly.entity_id
_entity_poly.type
_entity_poly.pdbx_seq_one_letter_code
_entity_poly.pdbx_strand_id
1 'polypeptide(L)' 'MSEQKSILIIYTGGTIGMKENPETGALAPFNFEQILNEVPELRK' A
#
# COMPACT_ATOMS: atom_id res chain seq x y z
N MET A 1 2.11 15.91 -25.70
CA MET A 1 1.69 14.72 -24.94
C MET A 1 2.71 14.52 -23.84
N SER A 2 2.32 14.63 -22.58
CA SER A 2 3.21 14.33 -21.46
C SER A 2 3.43 12.81 -21.42
N GLU A 3 4.67 12.34 -21.52
CA GLU A 3 5.00 10.93 -21.30
C GLU A 3 4.55 10.52 -19.89
N GLN A 4 3.53 9.66 -19.81
CA GLN A 4 3.18 8.97 -18.58
C GLN A 4 4.26 7.95 -18.27
N LYS A 5 4.97 8.14 -17.16
CA LYS A 5 5.94 7.17 -16.67
C LYS A 5 5.19 6.01 -16.00
N SER A 6 5.52 4.79 -16.37
CA SER A 6 5.00 3.58 -15.73
C SER A 6 5.98 3.11 -14.67
N ILE A 7 5.47 2.78 -13.48
CA ILE A 7 6.26 2.25 -12.35
C ILE A 7 5.69 0.87 -11.99
N LEU A 8 6.55 -0.14 -11.91
CA LEU A 8 6.22 -1.46 -11.39
C LEU A 8 6.68 -1.55 -9.93
N ILE A 9 5.75 -1.87 -9.02
CA ILE A 9 6.04 -2.09 -7.61
C ILE A 9 5.90 -3.58 -7.33
N ILE A 10 6.98 -4.22 -6.85
CA ILE A 10 6.97 -5.61 -6.40
C ILE A 10 7.09 -5.61 -4.88
N TYR A 11 6.00 -5.96 -4.21
CA TYR A 11 5.96 -6.04 -2.77
C TYR A 11 6.21 -7.47 -2.30
N THR A 12 7.29 -7.68 -1.55
CA THR A 12 7.73 -9.01 -1.08
C THR A 12 7.36 -9.30 0.38
N GLY A 13 6.63 -8.39 1.04
CA GLY A 13 6.28 -8.51 2.46
C GLY A 13 6.95 -7.47 3.36
N GLY A 14 6.81 -7.61 4.67
CA GLY A 14 7.33 -6.67 5.68
C GLY A 14 6.25 -5.74 6.24
N THR A 15 6.63 -4.83 7.14
CA THR A 15 5.68 -4.03 7.95
C THR A 15 4.86 -3.02 7.17
N ILE A 16 5.28 -2.61 5.96
CA ILE A 16 4.53 -1.67 5.12
C ILE A 16 3.19 -2.22 4.62
N GLY A 17 3.01 -3.55 4.66
CA GLY A 17 1.74 -4.23 4.37
C GLY A 17 0.93 -4.53 5.62
N MET A 18 1.26 -3.91 6.75
CA MET A 18 0.53 -4.05 8.01
C MET A 18 -0.23 -2.77 8.31
N LYS A 19 -1.45 -2.92 8.81
CA LYS A 19 -2.26 -1.83 9.36
C LYS A 19 -2.73 -2.20 10.75
N GLU A 20 -3.00 -1.19 11.56
CA GLU A 20 -3.60 -1.42 12.87
C GLU A 20 -5.04 -1.93 12.71
N ASN A 21 -5.36 -3.04 13.38
CA ASN A 21 -6.72 -3.51 13.47
C ASN A 21 -7.47 -2.62 14.48
N PRO A 22 -8.53 -1.91 14.06
CA PRO A 22 -9.24 -0.96 14.93
C PRO A 22 -9.94 -1.61 16.12
N GLU A 23 -10.21 -2.92 16.06
CA GLU A 23 -10.88 -3.66 17.14
C GLU A 23 -9.88 -4.15 18.21
N THR A 24 -8.65 -4.48 17.81
CA THR A 24 -7.66 -5.13 18.70
C THR A 24 -6.42 -4.28 18.98
N GLY A 25 -6.18 -3.21 18.22
CA GLY A 25 -4.96 -2.39 18.26
C GLY A 25 -3.70 -3.12 17.78
N ALA A 26 -3.82 -4.36 17.31
CA ALA A 26 -2.69 -5.14 16.83
C ALA A 26 -2.40 -4.84 15.36
N LEU A 27 -1.12 -4.94 14.96
CA LEU A 27 -0.74 -4.90 13.55
C LEU A 27 -1.24 -6.17 12.84
N ALA A 28 -2.03 -5.98 11.80
CA ALA A 28 -2.57 -7.03 10.95
C ALA A 28 -2.19 -6.78 9.48
N PRO A 29 -1.91 -7.82 8.69
CA PRO A 29 -1.66 -7.65 7.26
C PRO A 29 -2.90 -7.10 6.56
N PHE A 30 -2.74 -6.16 5.64
CA PHE A 30 -3.80 -5.70 4.74
C PHE A 30 -3.62 -6.25 3.32
N ASN A 31 -4.72 -6.29 2.56
CA ASN A 31 -4.66 -6.71 1.16
C ASN A 31 -3.89 -5.66 0.35
N PHE A 32 -2.74 -6.02 -0.24
CA PHE A 32 -1.89 -5.11 -1.00
C PHE A 32 -2.63 -4.42 -2.16
N GLU A 33 -3.72 -4.99 -2.68
CA GLU A 33 -4.60 -4.31 -3.66
C GLU A 33 -5.16 -2.97 -3.12
N GLN A 34 -5.21 -2.81 -1.80
CA GLN A 34 -5.63 -1.59 -1.10
C GLN A 34 -4.48 -0.60 -0.87
N ILE A 35 -3.24 -0.89 -1.30
CA ILE A 35 -2.07 -0.02 -1.06
C ILE A 35 -2.29 1.41 -1.57
N LEU A 36 -3.05 1.60 -2.65
CA LEU A 36 -3.39 2.92 -3.19
C LEU A 36 -4.41 3.69 -2.34
N ASN A 37 -5.10 3.02 -1.41
CA ASN A 37 -5.98 3.65 -0.44
C ASN A 37 -5.21 3.99 0.84
N GLU A 38 -4.26 3.13 1.24
CA GLU A 38 -3.41 3.31 2.42
C GLU A 38 -2.25 4.30 2.17
N VAL A 39 -1.74 4.37 0.93
CA VAL A 39 -0.63 5.23 0.49
C VAL A 39 -1.05 6.04 -0.75
N PRO A 40 -1.89 7.08 -0.59
CA PRO A 40 -2.42 7.87 -1.69
C PRO A 40 -1.34 8.63 -2.48
N GLU A 41 -0.14 8.81 -1.92
CA GLU A 41 1.01 9.47 -2.55
C GLU A 41 1.49 8.74 -3.81
N LEU A 42 1.20 7.44 -3.94
CA LEU A 42 1.54 6.63 -5.11
C LEU A 42 0.69 6.95 -6.34
N ARG A 43 -0.39 7.76 -6.21
CA ARG A 43 -1.26 8.15 -7.33
C ARG A 43 -0.79 9.40 -8.09
N LYS A 44 0.30 10.05 -7.65
CA LYS A 44 0.88 11.24 -8.30
C LYS A 44 1.81 10.87 -9.44
#